data_AF-A0A8D8IJ91-F1
#
_entry.id   AF-A0A8D8IJ91-F1
#
_cell.length_a   1.000
_cell.length_b   1.000
_cell.length_c   1.000
_cell.angle_alpha   90.00
_cell.angle_beta   90.00
_cell.angle_gamma   90.00
#
_symmetry.space_group_name_H-M   'P 1'
#
loop_
_entity.id
_entity.type
_entity.pdbx_description
1 polymer ?
#
loop_
_entity_poly.entity_id
_entity_poly.type
_entity_poly.pdbx_seq_one_letter_code
_entity_poly.pdbx_strand_id
1 'polypeptide(L)'
;MLPKVPVPTLDQTMAEYLRVLNPIVTAQQLDHTRSIIKHFTAPNGPGTALQQYLLDKRDADDNWAYYYWLNDMYLDNPLPLPINSNPGMVMPPRKFTTVNDISRFGARLIDHLMLHKEMLDGGGLVQERATSREKGQPLCMAQYYRLLGSCRRPGDPRDSQYLPEQRTDEHVVVCCRNQMYCLPVKAGDRGRLNEDEIASQLLYILNDAPCLARKPPRIGVLTTAQRPQWARDRQMLLLEEQNARNIELIEQALVLICIDEPIPLTYNARGFNGSPAGAHYCGGRDESNMAQEMIHGGGSEFNSANRWFDKTMQLIICNDGTWGLCYEHSPS
;
A
#
# COMPACT_ATOMS: atom_id res chain seq x y z
N MET A 1 11.34 -13.42 22.40
CA MET A 1 12.37 -12.96 21.44
C MET A 1 12.28 -13.81 20.19
N LEU A 2 12.33 -13.18 19.02
CA LEU A 2 12.35 -13.85 17.72
C LEU A 2 13.80 -14.12 17.30
N PRO A 3 14.07 -15.16 16.49
CA PRO A 3 15.40 -15.39 15.94
C PRO A 3 15.78 -14.27 14.96
N LYS A 4 17.06 -13.84 15.01
CA LYS A 4 17.61 -12.92 14.00
C LYS A 4 17.63 -13.58 12.63
N VAL A 5 17.45 -12.79 11.57
CA VAL A 5 17.58 -13.26 10.18
C VAL A 5 18.96 -13.90 9.99
N PRO A 6 19.04 -15.16 9.54
CA PRO A 6 20.32 -15.84 9.37
C PRO A 6 21.12 -15.25 8.20
N VAL A 7 22.43 -15.43 8.23
CA VAL A 7 23.32 -15.23 7.07
C VAL A 7 23.74 -16.64 6.63
N PRO A 8 23.22 -17.16 5.49
CA PRO A 8 23.65 -18.45 4.97
C PRO A 8 25.15 -18.46 4.66
N THR A 9 25.77 -19.64 4.59
CA THR A 9 27.19 -19.69 4.24
C THR A 9 27.40 -19.28 2.79
N LEU A 10 28.55 -18.68 2.50
CA LEU A 10 28.91 -18.27 1.14
C LEU A 10 28.80 -19.44 0.16
N ASP A 11 29.34 -20.62 0.52
CA ASP A 11 29.30 -21.81 -0.32
C ASP A 11 27.86 -22.30 -0.60
N GLN A 12 26.99 -22.29 0.41
CA GLN A 12 25.59 -22.67 0.25
C GLN A 12 24.87 -21.72 -0.70
N THR A 13 25.05 -20.41 -0.53
CA THR A 13 24.43 -19.40 -1.41
C THR A 13 24.94 -19.53 -2.85
N MET A 14 26.25 -19.73 -3.05
CA MET A 14 26.82 -19.87 -4.40
C MET A 14 26.38 -21.16 -5.10
N ALA A 15 26.29 -22.27 -4.38
CA ALA A 15 25.79 -23.53 -4.92
C ALA A 15 24.31 -23.41 -5.33
N GLU A 16 23.49 -22.80 -4.49
CA GLU A 16 22.07 -22.57 -4.77
C GLU A 16 21.87 -21.60 -5.94
N TYR A 17 22.68 -20.53 -6.01
CA TYR A 17 22.64 -19.58 -7.12
C TYR A 17 22.91 -20.27 -8.47
N LEU A 18 23.93 -21.13 -8.56
CA LEU A 18 24.19 -21.92 -9.76
C LEU A 18 23.05 -22.89 -10.10
N ARG A 19 22.46 -23.53 -9.08
CA ARG A 19 21.32 -24.45 -9.26
C ARG A 19 20.11 -23.74 -9.87
N VAL A 20 19.81 -22.53 -9.40
CA VAL A 20 18.68 -21.70 -9.87
C VAL A 20 18.96 -21.11 -11.26
N LEU A 21 20.21 -20.78 -11.58
CA LEU A 21 20.58 -20.28 -12.90
C LEU A 21 20.55 -21.35 -14.00
N ASN A 22 20.96 -22.59 -13.68
CA ASN A 22 21.09 -23.68 -14.66
C ASN A 22 19.91 -23.83 -15.65
N PRO A 23 18.62 -23.78 -15.22
CA PRO A 23 17.49 -23.92 -16.16
C PRO A 23 17.19 -22.66 -17.02
N ILE A 24 17.80 -21.50 -16.73
CA ILE A 24 17.44 -20.21 -17.36
C ILE A 24 18.60 -19.54 -18.11
N VAL A 25 19.78 -20.18 -18.15
CA VAL A 25 20.95 -19.68 -18.89
C VAL A 25 21.53 -20.76 -19.80
N THR A 26 22.29 -20.35 -20.80
CA THR A 26 23.05 -21.27 -21.66
C THR A 26 24.22 -21.91 -20.90
N ALA A 27 24.71 -23.07 -21.38
CA ALA A 27 25.86 -23.74 -20.78
C ALA A 27 27.10 -22.82 -20.71
N GLN A 28 27.37 -22.04 -21.77
CA GLN A 28 28.49 -21.10 -21.82
C GLN A 28 28.37 -19.99 -20.75
N GLN A 29 27.16 -19.43 -20.55
CA GLN A 29 26.91 -18.44 -19.50
C GLN A 29 27.07 -19.05 -18.10
N LEU A 30 26.64 -20.29 -17.91
CA LEU A 30 26.80 -21.00 -16.65
C LEU A 30 28.28 -21.26 -16.34
N ASP A 31 29.09 -21.67 -17.32
CA ASP A 31 30.54 -21.86 -17.16
C ASP A 31 31.27 -20.54 -16.86
N HIS A 32 30.85 -19.46 -17.51
CA HIS A 32 31.34 -18.12 -17.18
C HIS A 32 30.99 -17.75 -15.73
N THR A 33 29.76 -18.00 -15.29
CA THR A 33 29.31 -17.73 -13.92
C THR A 33 30.08 -18.56 -12.90
N ARG A 34 30.33 -19.86 -13.17
CA ARG A 34 31.19 -20.71 -12.34
C ARG A 34 32.59 -20.12 -12.17
N SER A 35 33.15 -19.57 -13.24
CA SER A 35 34.46 -18.91 -13.21
C SER A 35 34.43 -17.66 -12.33
N ILE A 36 33.38 -16.83 -12.42
CA ILE A 36 33.19 -15.67 -11.53
C ILE A 36 33.09 -16.11 -10.06
N ILE A 37 32.24 -17.09 -9.76
CA ILE A 37 32.05 -17.61 -8.40
C ILE A 37 33.36 -18.15 -7.83
N LYS A 38 34.17 -18.85 -8.63
CA LYS A 38 35.48 -19.35 -8.21
C LYS A 38 36.43 -18.22 -7.78
N HIS A 39 36.44 -17.09 -8.49
CA HIS A 39 37.23 -15.93 -8.10
C HIS A 39 36.63 -15.23 -6.87
N PHE A 40 35.30 -15.12 -6.81
CA PHE A 40 34.58 -14.48 -5.70
C PHE A 40 34.82 -15.21 -4.37
N THR A 41 34.82 -16.54 -4.39
CA THR A 41 34.93 -17.43 -3.21
C THR A 41 36.37 -17.86 -2.87
N ALA A 42 37.36 -17.45 -3.66
CA ALA A 42 38.76 -17.77 -3.36
C ALA A 42 39.18 -17.22 -1.99
N PRO A 43 40.21 -17.79 -1.31
CA PRO A 43 40.64 -17.32 0.02
C PRO A 43 40.91 -15.81 0.12
N ASN A 44 41.45 -15.22 -0.96
CA ASN A 44 41.70 -13.77 -1.10
C ASN A 44 40.67 -13.06 -2.01
N GLY A 45 39.56 -13.73 -2.30
CA GLY A 45 38.45 -13.18 -3.08
C GLY A 45 37.59 -12.22 -2.25
N PRO A 46 36.81 -11.35 -2.89
CA PRO A 46 35.97 -10.38 -2.18
C PRO A 46 34.84 -11.04 -1.37
N GLY A 47 34.41 -12.25 -1.72
CA GLY A 47 33.28 -12.92 -1.07
C GLY A 47 33.52 -13.26 0.40
N THR A 48 34.76 -13.62 0.78
CA THR A 48 35.10 -13.94 2.18
C THR A 48 35.00 -12.71 3.08
N ALA A 49 35.52 -11.57 2.63
CA ALA A 49 35.42 -10.29 3.33
C ALA A 49 33.97 -9.80 3.44
N LEU A 50 33.19 -9.92 2.36
CA LEU A 50 31.76 -9.56 2.36
C LEU A 50 30.93 -10.47 3.27
N GLN A 51 31.23 -11.77 3.30
CA GLN A 51 30.57 -12.71 4.21
C GLN A 51 30.83 -12.33 5.67
N GLN A 52 32.07 -12.00 6.03
CA GLN A 52 32.40 -11.56 7.39
C GLN A 52 31.67 -10.25 7.74
N TYR A 53 31.64 -9.28 6.83
CA TYR A 53 30.87 -8.04 7.01
C TYR A 53 29.38 -8.31 7.31
N LEU A 54 28.74 -9.25 6.58
CA LEU A 54 27.34 -9.60 6.83
C LEU A 54 27.14 -10.30 8.18
N LEU A 55 28.10 -11.12 8.61
CA LEU A 55 28.07 -11.75 9.94
C LEU A 55 28.18 -10.69 11.04
N ASP A 56 29.15 -9.78 10.93
CA ASP A 56 29.33 -8.67 11.88
C ASP A 56 28.06 -7.80 11.95
N LYS A 57 27.44 -7.54 10.78
CA LYS A 57 26.19 -6.78 10.68
C LYS A 57 25.00 -7.52 11.29
N ARG A 58 24.90 -8.84 11.11
CA ARG A 58 23.88 -9.67 11.78
C ARG A 58 24.02 -9.60 13.30
N ASP A 59 25.24 -9.55 13.81
CA ASP A 59 25.47 -9.47 15.25
C ASP A 59 25.10 -8.09 15.79
N ALA A 60 25.42 -7.01 15.06
CA ALA A 60 25.10 -5.64 15.42
C ALA A 60 23.61 -5.26 15.29
N ASP A 61 22.92 -5.72 14.24
CA ASP A 61 21.57 -5.29 13.90
C ASP A 61 20.50 -6.34 14.27
N ASP A 62 19.26 -5.91 14.53
CA ASP A 62 18.12 -6.84 14.74
C ASP A 62 17.76 -7.60 13.44
N ASN A 63 17.88 -6.90 12.31
CA ASN A 63 17.72 -7.47 10.97
C ASN A 63 18.69 -6.78 10.01
N TRP A 64 19.81 -7.45 9.71
CA TRP A 64 20.86 -6.93 8.84
C TRP A 64 20.40 -6.62 7.41
N ALA A 65 19.33 -7.27 6.95
CA ALA A 65 18.85 -7.18 5.57
C ALA A 65 17.77 -6.11 5.38
N TYR A 66 17.08 -5.68 6.45
CA TYR A 66 15.87 -4.85 6.35
C TYR A 66 16.12 -3.54 5.60
N TYR A 67 17.19 -2.82 5.96
CA TYR A 67 17.52 -1.55 5.30
C TYR A 67 17.85 -1.74 3.80
N TYR A 68 18.58 -2.80 3.44
CA TYR A 68 18.91 -3.06 2.04
C TYR A 68 17.66 -3.45 1.25
N TRP A 69 16.88 -4.38 1.78
CA TRP A 69 15.64 -4.84 1.14
C TRP A 69 14.65 -3.69 0.96
N LEU A 70 14.40 -2.89 1.99
CA LEU A 70 13.42 -1.79 1.91
C LEU A 70 13.83 -0.76 0.85
N ASN A 71 15.11 -0.41 0.81
CA ASN A 71 15.61 0.56 -0.15
C ASN A 71 15.61 0.00 -1.58
N ASP A 72 16.26 -1.15 -1.80
CA ASP A 72 16.40 -1.76 -3.12
C ASP A 72 15.06 -2.18 -3.73
N MET A 73 14.18 -2.80 -2.93
CA MET A 73 12.88 -3.29 -3.41
C MET A 73 11.87 -2.16 -3.61
N TYR A 74 11.90 -1.11 -2.78
CA TYR A 74 10.87 -0.06 -2.78
C TYR A 74 11.42 1.36 -2.91
N LEU A 75 12.19 1.86 -1.94
CA LEU A 75 12.43 3.30 -1.80
C LEU A 75 13.34 3.90 -2.89
N ASP A 76 14.23 3.08 -3.48
CA ASP A 76 15.09 3.45 -4.62
C ASP A 76 14.40 3.19 -5.98
N ASN A 77 13.24 2.52 -6.01
CA ASN A 77 12.55 2.22 -7.26
C ASN A 77 11.86 3.49 -7.82
N PRO A 78 12.27 3.99 -9.01
CA PRO A 78 11.75 5.25 -9.55
C PRO A 78 10.42 5.10 -10.29
N LEU A 79 9.92 3.86 -10.48
CA LEU A 79 8.69 3.61 -11.21
C LEU A 79 7.46 4.15 -10.46
N PRO A 80 6.38 4.52 -11.18
CA PRO A 80 5.12 4.88 -10.55
C PRO A 80 4.59 3.78 -9.62
N LEU A 81 4.00 4.17 -8.49
CA LEU A 81 3.44 3.22 -7.52
C LEU A 81 2.29 2.34 -8.07
N PRO A 82 1.22 2.88 -8.69
CA PRO A 82 0.16 2.03 -9.23
C PRO A 82 0.72 1.09 -10.30
N ILE A 83 0.21 -0.14 -10.33
CA ILE A 83 0.65 -1.25 -11.22
C ILE A 83 2.03 -1.82 -10.85
N ASN A 84 3.05 -0.98 -10.67
CA ASN A 84 4.43 -1.46 -10.52
C ASN A 84 4.80 -1.86 -9.09
N SER A 85 4.11 -1.31 -8.08
CA SER A 85 4.43 -1.57 -6.67
C SER A 85 3.18 -1.82 -5.83
N ASN A 86 2.20 -0.91 -5.87
CA ASN A 86 1.00 -0.99 -5.03
C ASN A 86 0.08 -2.12 -5.49
N PRO A 87 -0.18 -3.13 -4.64
CA PRO A 87 -1.17 -4.14 -4.96
C PRO A 87 -2.59 -3.59 -4.77
N GLY A 88 -3.52 -4.12 -5.57
CA GLY A 88 -4.95 -3.89 -5.43
C GLY A 88 -5.67 -5.21 -5.16
N MET A 89 -6.71 -5.18 -4.33
CA MET A 89 -7.51 -6.35 -4.00
C MET A 89 -8.99 -6.01 -4.09
N VAL A 90 -9.73 -6.80 -4.86
CA VAL A 90 -11.19 -6.74 -4.93
C VAL A 90 -11.81 -7.65 -3.86
N MET A 91 -12.88 -7.18 -3.24
CA MET A 91 -13.62 -7.91 -2.22
C MET A 91 -14.97 -8.42 -2.76
N PRO A 92 -15.61 -9.41 -2.12
CA PRO A 92 -16.93 -9.88 -2.53
C PRO A 92 -17.94 -8.72 -2.66
N PRO A 93 -18.60 -8.56 -3.83
CA PRO A 93 -19.44 -7.40 -4.10
C PRO A 93 -20.53 -7.14 -3.07
N ARG A 94 -20.91 -5.86 -2.94
CA ARG A 94 -22.06 -5.43 -2.14
C ARG A 94 -23.17 -4.92 -3.04
N LYS A 95 -24.38 -4.83 -2.48
CA LYS A 95 -25.51 -4.17 -3.15
C LYS A 95 -25.80 -2.86 -2.43
N PHE A 96 -25.62 -1.76 -3.13
CA PHE A 96 -26.01 -0.43 -2.68
C PHE A 96 -27.21 0.05 -3.50
N THR A 97 -28.27 0.48 -2.84
CA THR A 97 -29.48 1.01 -3.49
C THR A 97 -29.56 2.52 -3.35
N THR A 98 -28.99 3.06 -2.28
CA THR A 98 -29.02 4.48 -1.94
C THR A 98 -27.65 4.98 -1.50
N VAL A 99 -27.44 6.30 -1.55
CA VAL A 99 -26.25 6.94 -0.96
C VAL A 99 -26.11 6.66 0.54
N ASN A 100 -27.23 6.43 1.23
CA ASN A 100 -27.23 6.04 2.63
C ASN A 100 -26.58 4.66 2.83
N ASP A 101 -26.80 3.70 1.93
CA ASP A 101 -26.18 2.37 2.03
C ASP A 101 -24.65 2.46 1.94
N ILE A 102 -24.15 3.34 1.06
CA ILE A 102 -22.71 3.62 0.89
C ILE A 102 -22.16 4.27 2.15
N SER A 103 -22.83 5.31 2.68
CA SER A 103 -22.41 5.98 3.91
C SER A 103 -22.35 5.03 5.10
N ARG A 104 -23.33 4.12 5.23
CA ARG A 104 -23.39 3.11 6.29
C ARG A 104 -22.35 2.02 6.13
N PHE A 105 -22.03 1.64 4.89
CA PHE A 105 -20.96 0.69 4.64
C PHE A 105 -19.58 1.31 4.96
N GLY A 106 -19.31 2.53 4.49
CA GLY A 106 -18.08 3.26 4.83
C GLY A 106 -17.92 3.49 6.32
N ALA A 107 -18.99 3.87 7.03
CA ALA A 107 -18.96 4.08 8.47
C ALA A 107 -18.60 2.81 9.25
N ARG A 108 -19.17 1.66 8.88
CA ARG A 108 -18.81 0.36 9.47
C ARG A 108 -17.35 -0.01 9.24
N LEU A 109 -16.83 0.23 8.03
CA LEU A 109 -15.41 -0.02 7.75
C LEU A 109 -14.52 0.84 8.64
N ILE A 110 -14.84 2.13 8.81
CA ILE A 110 -14.09 3.04 9.67
C ILE A 110 -14.20 2.63 11.16
N ASP A 111 -15.40 2.34 11.67
CA ASP A 111 -15.57 1.92 13.08
C ASP A 111 -14.80 0.62 13.38
N HIS A 112 -14.86 -0.38 12.49
CA HIS A 112 -14.08 -1.60 12.64
C HIS A 112 -12.57 -1.37 12.54
N LEU A 113 -12.14 -0.43 11.70
CA LEU A 113 -10.73 -0.02 11.62
C LEU A 113 -10.27 0.62 12.93
N MET A 114 -11.10 1.46 13.54
CA MET A 114 -10.82 2.06 14.84
C MET A 114 -10.76 1.01 15.95
N LEU A 115 -11.68 0.04 15.97
CA LEU A 115 -11.62 -1.09 16.91
C LEU A 115 -10.34 -1.90 16.74
N HIS A 116 -9.92 -2.16 15.50
CA HIS A 116 -8.65 -2.84 15.23
C HIS A 116 -7.46 -2.01 15.73
N LYS A 117 -7.48 -0.71 15.48
CA LYS A 117 -6.43 0.21 15.93
C LYS A 117 -6.34 0.29 17.45
N GLU A 118 -7.46 0.43 18.16
CA GLU A 118 -7.48 0.41 19.63
C GLU A 118 -6.92 -0.91 20.18
N MET A 119 -7.20 -2.04 19.50
CA MET A 119 -6.60 -3.32 19.84
C MET A 119 -5.08 -3.33 19.62
N LEU A 120 -4.56 -2.74 18.53
CA LEU A 120 -3.12 -2.59 18.32
C LEU A 120 -2.49 -1.69 19.38
N ASP A 121 -3.04 -0.49 19.60
CA ASP A 121 -2.52 0.50 20.55
C ASP A 121 -2.53 -0.05 22.00
N GLY A 122 -3.52 -0.88 22.33
CA GLY A 122 -3.62 -1.57 23.62
C GLY A 122 -2.75 -2.83 23.74
N GLY A 123 -1.98 -3.20 22.71
CA GLY A 123 -1.15 -4.41 22.70
C GLY A 123 -1.94 -5.73 22.69
N GLY A 124 -3.19 -5.68 22.23
CA GLY A 124 -4.11 -6.83 22.20
C GLY A 124 -3.90 -7.78 21.00
N LEU A 125 -2.95 -7.48 20.12
CA LEU A 125 -2.68 -8.31 18.95
C LEU A 125 -2.14 -9.69 19.35
N VAL A 126 -2.87 -10.74 19.00
CA VAL A 126 -2.45 -12.11 19.28
C VAL A 126 -1.24 -12.45 18.42
N GLN A 127 -0.20 -12.99 19.07
CA GLN A 127 1.02 -13.45 18.40
C GLN A 127 0.70 -14.56 17.40
N GLU A 128 0.87 -14.27 16.11
CA GLU A 128 0.75 -15.28 15.07
C GLU A 128 1.91 -16.26 15.09
N ARG A 129 1.65 -17.45 14.55
CA ARG A 129 2.62 -18.55 14.48
C ARG A 129 2.62 -19.17 13.10
N ALA A 130 3.80 -19.52 12.61
CA ALA A 130 3.98 -20.14 11.31
C ALA A 130 3.14 -21.43 11.19
N THR A 131 2.44 -21.58 10.08
CA THR A 131 1.62 -22.76 9.77
C THR A 131 2.29 -23.71 8.78
N SER A 132 3.31 -23.23 8.07
CA SER A 132 4.02 -23.93 7.01
C SER A 132 5.44 -24.33 7.45
N ARG A 133 6.46 -23.55 7.08
CA ARG A 133 7.86 -23.75 7.43
C ARG A 133 8.02 -23.42 8.91
N GLU A 134 8.52 -24.36 9.71
CA GLU A 134 8.71 -24.21 11.18
C GLU A 134 7.40 -24.01 11.96
N LYS A 135 6.45 -24.94 11.76
CA LYS A 135 5.13 -24.93 12.41
C LYS A 135 5.20 -24.61 13.91
N GLY A 136 4.49 -23.56 14.32
CA GLY A 136 4.40 -23.11 15.71
C GLY A 136 5.41 -22.02 16.11
N GLN A 137 6.39 -21.70 15.27
CA GLN A 137 7.31 -20.58 15.49
C GLN A 137 6.55 -19.25 15.53
N PRO A 138 6.75 -18.38 16.54
CA PRO A 138 6.17 -17.04 16.55
C PRO A 138 6.64 -16.20 15.35
N LEU A 139 5.74 -15.41 14.77
CA LEU A 139 6.04 -14.52 13.64
C LEU A 139 6.33 -13.08 14.11
N CYS A 140 7.04 -12.31 13.29
CA CYS A 140 7.18 -10.87 13.56
C CYS A 140 5.85 -10.16 13.35
N MET A 141 5.39 -9.40 14.34
CA MET A 141 4.13 -8.65 14.27
C MET A 141 4.31 -7.17 13.87
N ALA A 142 5.55 -6.72 13.58
CA ALA A 142 5.86 -5.31 13.38
C ALA A 142 5.11 -4.66 12.20
N GLN A 143 4.78 -5.44 11.16
CA GLN A 143 4.06 -4.95 9.98
C GLN A 143 2.67 -4.41 10.34
N TYR A 144 1.96 -5.06 11.26
CA TYR A 144 0.61 -4.65 11.70
C TYR A 144 0.57 -3.22 12.24
N TYR A 145 1.62 -2.81 12.96
CA TYR A 145 1.73 -1.48 13.57
C TYR A 145 2.14 -0.38 12.57
N ARG A 146 2.38 -0.73 11.31
CA ARG A 146 2.77 0.19 10.25
C ARG A 146 1.68 0.41 9.21
N LEU A 147 0.54 -0.27 9.30
CA LEU A 147 -0.51 -0.22 8.27
C LEU A 147 -1.36 1.06 8.34
N LEU A 148 -1.68 1.51 9.56
CA LEU A 148 -2.54 2.66 9.79
C LEU A 148 -1.68 3.89 10.07
N GLY A 149 -2.01 5.03 9.46
CA GLY A 149 -1.33 6.31 9.74
C GLY A 149 -0.01 6.54 8.99
N SER A 150 0.50 5.54 8.28
CA SER A 150 1.74 5.63 7.51
C SER A 150 1.49 6.13 6.07
N CYS A 151 2.55 6.63 5.46
CA CYS A 151 2.54 7.15 4.09
C CYS A 151 3.95 7.08 3.50
N ARG A 152 4.06 6.87 2.19
CA ARG A 152 5.34 6.97 1.48
C ARG A 152 5.54 8.39 0.95
N ARG A 153 6.64 9.04 1.32
CA ARG A 153 6.97 10.39 0.84
C ARG A 153 7.92 10.29 -0.36
N PRO A 154 7.60 10.92 -1.50
CA PRO A 154 8.48 10.89 -2.66
C PRO A 154 9.76 11.70 -2.39
N GLY A 155 10.90 11.21 -2.89
CA GLY A 155 12.18 11.90 -2.82
C GLY A 155 13.03 11.68 -4.07
N ASP A 156 14.04 12.53 -4.23
CA ASP A 156 14.98 12.49 -5.36
C ASP A 156 16.39 12.60 -4.75
N PRO A 157 17.18 11.50 -4.70
CA PRO A 157 17.02 10.28 -5.49
C PRO A 157 16.16 9.16 -4.85
N ARG A 158 15.75 9.28 -3.59
CA ARG A 158 15.14 8.17 -2.82
C ARG A 158 13.91 8.62 -2.03
N ASP A 159 12.87 7.79 -2.05
CA ASP A 159 11.67 7.97 -1.23
C ASP A 159 11.92 7.69 0.27
N SER A 160 10.98 8.06 1.13
CA SER A 160 11.05 7.75 2.57
C SER A 160 9.70 7.30 3.11
N GLN A 161 9.72 6.65 4.27
CA GLN A 161 8.50 6.32 4.99
C GLN A 161 8.20 7.40 6.03
N TYR A 162 6.98 7.91 5.99
CA TYR A 162 6.35 8.55 7.13
C TYR A 162 5.65 7.48 7.95
N LEU A 163 6.08 7.31 9.20
CA LEU A 163 5.44 6.43 10.17
C LEU A 163 4.72 7.30 11.20
N PRO A 164 3.53 6.92 11.65
CA PRO A 164 2.78 7.70 12.62
C PRO A 164 3.43 7.66 13.98
N GLU A 165 3.44 8.80 14.67
CA GLU A 165 3.67 8.86 16.11
C GLU A 165 2.35 8.59 16.87
N GLN A 166 2.42 8.31 18.16
CA GLN A 166 1.20 8.19 18.98
C GLN A 166 0.48 9.54 19.08
N ARG A 167 -0.84 9.54 18.84
CA ARG A 167 -1.66 10.76 18.84
C ARG A 167 -2.98 10.54 19.58
N THR A 168 -3.51 11.62 20.12
CA THR A 168 -4.83 11.65 20.77
C THR A 168 -5.95 11.89 19.77
N ASP A 169 -5.67 12.67 18.73
CA ASP A 169 -6.61 13.00 17.66
C ASP A 169 -6.31 12.16 16.43
N GLU A 170 -7.36 11.60 15.85
CA GLU A 170 -7.26 10.69 14.71
C GLU A 170 -8.35 11.01 13.70
N HIS A 171 -7.98 10.97 12.42
CA HIS A 171 -8.87 11.26 11.32
C HIS A 171 -8.62 10.30 10.16
N VAL A 172 -9.61 10.19 9.28
CA VAL A 172 -9.46 9.61 7.95
C VAL A 172 -9.60 10.71 6.91
N VAL A 173 -9.09 10.48 5.71
CA VAL A 173 -9.38 11.36 4.55
C VAL A 173 -10.33 10.63 3.61
N VAL A 174 -11.43 11.30 3.25
CA VAL A 174 -12.41 10.78 2.31
C VAL A 174 -12.19 11.43 0.95
N CYS A 175 -11.86 10.64 -0.05
CA CYS A 175 -11.77 11.06 -1.45
C CYS A 175 -13.12 10.84 -2.13
N CYS A 176 -13.76 11.91 -2.61
CA CYS A 176 -15.00 11.81 -3.38
C CYS A 176 -14.97 12.81 -4.54
N ARG A 177 -15.14 12.31 -5.78
CA ARG A 177 -15.11 13.14 -7.00
C ARG A 177 -13.87 14.03 -7.09
N ASN A 178 -12.70 13.47 -6.74
CA ASN A 178 -11.39 14.13 -6.71
C ASN A 178 -11.23 15.24 -5.65
N GLN A 179 -12.18 15.37 -4.73
CA GLN A 179 -12.08 16.23 -3.55
C GLN A 179 -11.66 15.38 -2.34
N MET A 180 -10.98 16.00 -1.38
CA MET A 180 -10.47 15.33 -0.18
C MET A 180 -11.03 16.02 1.06
N TYR A 181 -11.74 15.26 1.88
CA TYR A 181 -12.39 15.74 3.09
C TYR A 181 -11.70 15.12 4.31
N CYS A 182 -11.32 15.94 5.29
CA CYS A 182 -10.84 15.45 6.58
C CYS A 182 -12.04 15.07 7.45
N LEU A 183 -12.12 13.81 7.88
CA LEU A 183 -13.16 13.30 8.76
C LEU A 183 -12.50 12.87 10.08
N PRO A 184 -12.58 13.69 11.14
CA PRO A 184 -12.13 13.30 12.48
C PRO A 184 -12.93 12.09 12.98
N VAL A 185 -12.25 11.04 13.41
CA VAL A 185 -12.85 9.80 13.93
C VAL A 185 -12.64 9.63 15.43
N LYS A 186 -11.67 10.34 15.99
CA LYS A 186 -11.41 10.43 17.42
C LYS A 186 -10.84 11.81 17.73
N ALA A 187 -11.37 12.44 18.76
CA ALA A 187 -10.82 13.67 19.33
C ALA A 187 -10.42 13.42 20.78
N GLY A 188 -9.34 14.03 21.25
CA GLY A 188 -8.80 13.83 22.59
C GLY A 188 -9.78 14.22 23.71
N ASP A 189 -10.69 15.17 23.46
CA ASP A 189 -11.67 15.68 24.41
C ASP A 189 -13.02 14.95 24.37
N ARG A 190 -13.40 14.40 23.21
CA ARG A 190 -14.71 13.78 22.96
C ARG A 190 -14.66 12.26 22.82
N GLY A 191 -13.48 11.69 22.64
CA GLY A 191 -13.30 10.27 22.35
C GLY A 191 -13.65 9.92 20.90
N ARG A 192 -13.93 8.63 20.66
CA ARG A 192 -14.24 8.09 19.32
C ARG A 192 -15.67 8.44 18.90
N LEU A 193 -15.84 8.78 17.62
CA LEU A 193 -17.17 8.87 17.01
C LEU A 193 -17.82 7.49 16.88
N ASN A 194 -19.13 7.42 17.06
CA ASN A 194 -19.88 6.19 16.77
C ASN A 194 -20.23 6.06 15.27
N GLU A 195 -20.70 4.87 14.87
CA GLU A 195 -21.05 4.58 13.48
C GLU A 195 -22.10 5.55 12.89
N ASP A 196 -23.12 5.96 13.66
CA ASP A 196 -24.15 6.89 13.20
C ASP A 196 -23.58 8.29 12.90
N GLU A 197 -22.67 8.76 13.74
CA GLU A 197 -21.97 10.03 13.55
C GLU A 197 -21.09 9.98 12.31
N ILE A 198 -20.30 8.92 12.14
CA ILE A 198 -19.44 8.72 10.96
C ILE A 198 -20.29 8.62 9.70
N ALA A 199 -21.39 7.86 9.72
CA ALA A 199 -22.30 7.73 8.59
C ALA A 199 -22.93 9.08 8.21
N SER A 200 -23.28 9.91 9.19
CA SER A 200 -23.81 11.26 8.95
C SER A 200 -22.78 12.17 8.27
N GLN A 201 -21.50 12.09 8.68
CA GLN A 201 -20.40 12.84 8.03
C GLN A 201 -20.15 12.35 6.60
N LEU A 202 -20.15 11.04 6.36
CA LEU A 202 -20.01 10.47 5.02
C LEU A 202 -21.19 10.84 4.11
N LEU A 203 -22.41 10.85 4.64
CA LEU A 203 -23.60 11.28 3.90
C LEU A 203 -23.54 12.77 3.56
N TYR A 204 -23.04 13.61 4.47
CA TYR A 204 -22.76 15.02 4.17
C TYR A 204 -21.79 15.15 2.99
N ILE A 205 -20.65 14.44 3.02
CA ILE A 205 -19.64 14.47 1.95
C ILE A 205 -20.24 14.01 0.61
N LEU A 206 -21.03 12.94 0.60
CA LEU A 206 -21.72 12.42 -0.59
C LEU A 206 -22.71 13.43 -1.20
N ASN A 207 -23.32 14.28 -0.36
CA ASN A 207 -24.24 15.33 -0.81
C ASN A 207 -23.51 16.62 -1.21
N ASP A 208 -22.39 16.93 -0.57
CA ASP A 208 -21.61 18.16 -0.78
C ASP A 208 -20.73 18.08 -2.04
N ALA A 209 -20.04 16.94 -2.25
CA ALA A 209 -19.10 16.78 -3.37
C ALA A 209 -19.71 17.06 -4.77
N PRO A 210 -20.97 16.71 -5.07
CA PRO A 210 -21.64 17.09 -6.32
C PRO A 210 -21.89 18.60 -6.50
N CYS A 211 -21.87 19.40 -5.45
CA CYS A 211 -22.35 20.78 -5.44
C CYS A 211 -21.30 21.83 -5.83
N LEU A 212 -20.07 21.42 -6.18
CA LEU A 212 -19.05 22.38 -6.62
C LEU A 212 -19.44 23.12 -7.91
N ALA A 213 -19.30 24.44 -7.89
CA ALA A 213 -19.57 25.29 -9.06
C ALA A 213 -18.58 25.07 -10.23
N ARG A 214 -17.40 24.50 -9.96
CA ARG A 214 -16.36 24.18 -10.94
C ARG A 214 -15.79 22.80 -10.66
N LYS A 215 -15.34 22.10 -11.70
CA LYS A 215 -14.65 20.81 -11.52
C LYS A 215 -13.38 21.00 -10.68
N PRO A 216 -13.19 20.20 -9.62
CA PRO A 216 -12.03 20.32 -8.75
C PRO A 216 -10.75 19.92 -9.50
N PRO A 217 -9.59 20.52 -9.15
CA PRO A 217 -8.30 20.04 -9.63
C PRO A 217 -8.06 18.58 -9.23
N ARG A 218 -7.51 17.79 -10.15
CA ARG A 218 -7.27 16.35 -9.98
C ARG A 218 -5.93 16.07 -9.28
N ILE A 219 -5.70 16.65 -8.10
CA ILE A 219 -4.38 16.63 -7.43
C ILE A 219 -3.88 15.21 -7.15
N GLY A 220 -4.77 14.29 -6.77
CA GLY A 220 -4.42 12.90 -6.48
C GLY A 220 -3.70 12.17 -7.63
N VAL A 221 -3.95 12.57 -8.88
CA VAL A 221 -3.30 11.97 -10.06
C VAL A 221 -1.79 12.21 -10.09
N LEU A 222 -1.28 13.24 -9.41
CA LEU A 222 0.15 13.53 -9.37
C LEU A 222 0.93 12.40 -8.68
N THR A 223 0.29 11.69 -7.74
CA THR A 223 0.87 10.52 -7.07
C THR A 223 1.07 9.30 -8.00
N THR A 224 0.55 9.35 -9.23
CA THR A 224 0.76 8.31 -10.26
C THR A 224 1.97 8.58 -11.15
N ALA A 225 2.70 9.68 -10.96
CA ALA A 225 3.89 9.97 -11.75
C ALA A 225 5.08 9.09 -11.33
N GLN A 226 6.14 9.10 -12.12
CA GLN A 226 7.43 8.51 -11.72
C GLN A 226 7.92 9.20 -10.44
N ARG A 227 8.56 8.45 -9.54
CA ARG A 227 8.88 8.94 -8.18
C ARG A 227 9.71 10.23 -8.16
N PRO A 228 10.76 10.39 -8.98
CA PRO A 228 11.52 11.64 -9.03
C PRO A 228 10.70 12.84 -9.55
N GLN A 229 9.78 12.60 -10.50
CA GLN A 229 8.90 13.66 -10.99
C GLN A 229 7.89 14.07 -9.91
N TRP A 230 7.26 13.10 -9.25
CA TRP A 230 6.36 13.38 -8.14
C TRP A 230 7.07 14.07 -6.98
N ALA A 231 8.33 13.71 -6.68
CA ALA A 231 9.12 14.40 -5.68
C ALA A 231 9.24 15.90 -5.97
N ARG A 232 9.59 16.27 -7.21
CA ARG A 232 9.69 17.69 -7.64
C ARG A 232 8.34 18.40 -7.61
N ASP A 233 7.30 17.78 -8.16
CA ASP A 233 5.95 18.35 -8.18
C ASP A 233 5.39 18.56 -6.77
N ARG A 234 5.64 17.61 -5.85
CA ARG A 234 5.28 17.75 -4.44
C ARG A 234 6.00 18.92 -3.80
N GLN A 235 7.29 19.13 -4.05
CA GLN A 235 8.00 20.31 -3.52
C GLN A 235 7.38 21.61 -3.99
N MET A 236 6.92 21.70 -5.25
CA MET A 236 6.20 22.88 -5.75
C MET A 236 4.87 23.09 -5.04
N LEU A 237 4.11 22.02 -4.78
CA LEU A 237 2.86 22.12 -4.03
C LEU A 237 3.09 22.62 -2.60
N LEU A 238 4.17 22.19 -1.95
CA LEU A 238 4.51 22.56 -0.58
C LEU A 238 4.96 24.03 -0.41
N LEU A 239 5.20 24.77 -1.50
CA LEU A 239 5.50 26.21 -1.42
C LEU A 239 4.33 27.03 -0.90
N GLU A 240 3.10 26.54 -1.07
CA GLU A 240 1.88 27.18 -0.57
C GLU A 240 1.48 26.58 0.78
N GLU A 241 1.34 27.43 1.80
CA GLU A 241 1.08 26.98 3.19
C GLU A 241 -0.20 26.13 3.29
N GLN A 242 -1.26 26.51 2.58
CA GLN A 242 -2.51 25.76 2.59
C GLN A 242 -2.34 24.35 2.01
N ASN A 243 -1.57 24.21 0.93
CA ASN A 243 -1.28 22.91 0.34
C ASN A 243 -0.42 22.07 1.27
N ALA A 244 0.59 22.66 1.91
CA ALA A 244 1.43 21.98 2.88
C ALA A 244 0.59 21.39 4.03
N ARG A 245 -0.31 22.19 4.63
CA ARG A 245 -1.25 21.72 5.67
C ARG A 245 -2.16 20.60 5.16
N ASN A 246 -2.70 20.73 3.95
CA ASN A 246 -3.58 19.71 3.37
C ASN A 246 -2.83 18.39 3.11
N ILE A 247 -1.60 18.44 2.58
CA ILE A 247 -0.77 17.25 2.35
C ILE A 247 -0.39 16.59 3.68
N GLU A 248 -0.07 17.38 4.71
CA GLU A 248 0.17 16.87 6.05
C GLU A 248 -1.05 16.12 6.60
N LEU A 249 -2.27 16.67 6.44
CA LEU A 249 -3.50 15.97 6.83
C LEU A 249 -3.67 14.62 6.10
N ILE A 250 -3.34 14.55 4.81
CA ILE A 250 -3.40 13.30 4.03
C ILE A 250 -2.38 12.29 4.54
N GLU A 251 -1.13 12.71 4.74
CA GLU A 251 -0.05 11.86 5.23
C GLU A 251 -0.36 11.30 6.62
N GLN A 252 -0.95 12.12 7.49
CA GLN A 252 -1.28 11.78 8.87
C GLN A 252 -2.58 11.00 9.07
N ALA A 253 -3.46 10.95 8.06
CA ALA A 253 -4.74 10.23 8.16
C ALA A 253 -4.51 8.74 8.50
N LEU A 254 -5.42 8.07 9.20
CA LEU A 254 -5.27 6.63 9.45
C LEU A 254 -5.31 5.84 8.14
N VAL A 255 -6.29 6.16 7.30
CA VAL A 255 -6.48 5.60 5.95
C VAL A 255 -7.12 6.64 5.05
N LEU A 256 -7.14 6.33 3.76
CA LEU A 256 -8.04 6.97 2.80
C LEU A 256 -9.30 6.11 2.60
N ILE A 257 -10.46 6.77 2.50
CA ILE A 257 -11.72 6.19 2.03
C ILE A 257 -12.04 6.82 0.68
N CYS A 258 -11.94 6.06 -0.40
CA CYS A 258 -12.19 6.52 -1.75
C CYS A 258 -13.60 6.10 -2.17
N ILE A 259 -14.51 7.07 -2.32
CA ILE A 259 -15.86 6.85 -2.81
C ILE A 259 -15.89 7.12 -4.31
N ASP A 260 -16.01 6.04 -5.08
CA ASP A 260 -15.82 6.02 -6.52
C ASP A 260 -17.13 6.07 -7.31
N GLU A 261 -17.02 6.62 -8.53
CA GLU A 261 -18.12 6.60 -9.49
C GLU A 261 -18.05 5.34 -10.36
N PRO A 262 -19.20 4.80 -10.81
CA PRO A 262 -19.23 3.62 -11.66
C PRO A 262 -18.42 3.81 -12.94
N ILE A 263 -17.57 2.83 -13.25
CA ILE A 263 -16.83 2.79 -14.50
C ILE A 263 -17.74 2.20 -15.60
N PRO A 264 -17.80 2.79 -16.81
CA PRO A 264 -18.69 2.32 -17.87
C PRO A 264 -18.30 0.92 -18.38
N LEU A 265 -19.28 0.16 -18.85
CA LEU A 265 -19.08 -1.21 -19.38
C LEU A 265 -18.19 -1.29 -20.62
N THR A 266 -17.91 -0.16 -21.26
CA THR A 266 -16.97 -0.04 -22.38
C THR A 266 -15.51 -0.06 -21.91
N TYR A 267 -15.25 0.19 -20.64
CA TYR A 267 -13.92 0.18 -20.05
C TYR A 267 -13.32 -1.22 -20.09
N ASN A 268 -12.19 -1.37 -20.78
CA ASN A 268 -11.48 -2.64 -20.95
C ASN A 268 -12.38 -3.82 -21.36
N ALA A 269 -13.42 -3.53 -22.17
CA ALA A 269 -14.36 -4.52 -22.69
C ALA A 269 -13.78 -5.43 -23.78
N ARG A 270 -12.56 -5.15 -24.27
CA ARG A 270 -11.90 -5.95 -25.31
C ARG A 270 -11.47 -7.29 -24.70
N GLY A 271 -12.18 -8.37 -25.05
CA GLY A 271 -11.87 -9.73 -24.60
C GLY A 271 -12.80 -10.27 -23.49
N PHE A 272 -13.88 -9.57 -23.16
CA PHE A 272 -14.90 -10.10 -22.25
C PHE A 272 -15.67 -11.24 -22.93
N ASN A 273 -15.29 -12.48 -22.62
CA ASN A 273 -15.95 -13.70 -23.12
C ASN A 273 -16.98 -14.26 -22.11
N GLY A 274 -17.41 -13.44 -21.14
CA GLY A 274 -18.14 -13.89 -19.96
C GLY A 274 -17.21 -14.43 -18.88
N SER A 275 -17.65 -14.36 -17.62
CA SER A 275 -16.89 -14.85 -16.47
C SER A 275 -17.15 -16.35 -16.24
N PRO A 276 -16.16 -17.14 -15.78
CA PRO A 276 -16.36 -18.54 -15.40
C PRO A 276 -17.48 -18.70 -14.35
N ALA A 277 -18.11 -19.87 -14.31
CA ALA A 277 -19.07 -20.19 -13.27
C ALA A 277 -18.41 -20.07 -11.88
N GLY A 278 -18.92 -19.18 -11.04
CA GLY A 278 -18.41 -18.93 -9.69
C GLY A 278 -17.60 -17.64 -9.51
N ALA A 279 -17.29 -16.91 -10.59
CA ALA A 279 -16.66 -15.59 -10.49
C ALA A 279 -17.66 -14.54 -9.96
N HIS A 280 -17.18 -13.60 -9.16
CA HIS A 280 -17.98 -12.47 -8.70
C HIS A 280 -18.21 -11.45 -9.82
N TYR A 281 -19.38 -10.84 -9.82
CA TYR A 281 -19.76 -9.81 -10.80
C TYR A 281 -20.48 -8.67 -10.09
N CYS A 282 -20.15 -7.44 -10.47
CA CYS A 282 -20.77 -6.25 -9.89
C CYS A 282 -20.81 -5.11 -10.90
N GLY A 283 -21.89 -4.33 -10.90
CA GLY A 283 -22.00 -3.17 -11.78
C GLY A 283 -21.88 -3.48 -13.28
N GLY A 284 -22.06 -4.73 -13.70
CA GLY A 284 -21.82 -5.11 -15.10
C GLY A 284 -20.36 -5.54 -15.42
N ARG A 285 -19.50 -5.70 -14.41
CA ARG A 285 -18.05 -5.88 -14.53
C ARG A 285 -17.58 -7.15 -13.80
N ASP A 286 -16.62 -7.85 -14.39
CA ASP A 286 -15.97 -9.03 -13.77
C ASP A 286 -14.85 -8.65 -12.80
N GLU A 287 -14.30 -9.64 -12.10
CA GLU A 287 -13.22 -9.46 -11.14
C GLU A 287 -11.97 -8.83 -11.73
N SER A 288 -11.65 -9.08 -13.00
CA SER A 288 -10.49 -8.46 -13.66
C SER A 288 -10.67 -6.96 -13.79
N ASN A 289 -11.86 -6.53 -14.24
CA ASN A 289 -12.19 -5.12 -14.38
C ASN A 289 -12.31 -4.43 -13.01
N MET A 290 -12.93 -5.09 -12.03
CA MET A 290 -12.99 -4.60 -10.66
C MET A 290 -11.59 -4.46 -10.04
N ALA A 291 -10.69 -5.43 -10.25
CA ALA A 291 -9.32 -5.38 -9.76
C ALA A 291 -8.52 -4.22 -10.38
N GLN A 292 -8.71 -3.92 -11.67
CA GLN A 292 -8.08 -2.76 -12.32
C GLN A 292 -8.49 -1.43 -11.67
N GLU A 293 -9.75 -1.29 -11.29
CA GLU A 293 -10.21 -0.12 -10.52
C GLU A 293 -9.52 -0.02 -9.15
N MET A 294 -9.32 -1.16 -8.47
CA MET A 294 -8.60 -1.19 -7.19
C MET A 294 -7.11 -0.86 -7.37
N ILE A 295 -6.48 -1.34 -8.44
CA ILE A 295 -5.03 -1.16 -8.67
C ILE A 295 -4.70 0.27 -9.09
N HIS A 296 -5.48 0.87 -9.99
CA HIS A 296 -5.12 2.16 -10.60
C HIS A 296 -6.31 3.09 -10.86
N GLY A 297 -7.54 2.74 -10.51
CA GLY A 297 -8.72 3.62 -10.62
C GLY A 297 -9.25 3.83 -12.04
N GLY A 298 -8.89 2.98 -12.99
CA GLY A 298 -9.44 3.02 -14.36
C GLY A 298 -8.81 4.01 -15.34
N GLY A 299 -8.20 5.11 -14.87
CA GLY A 299 -7.55 6.13 -15.70
C GLY A 299 -7.94 7.55 -15.32
N SER A 300 -7.33 8.54 -15.98
CA SER A 300 -7.52 9.96 -15.66
C SER A 300 -8.93 10.49 -15.97
N GLU A 301 -9.69 9.78 -16.80
CA GLU A 301 -11.11 10.05 -17.10
C GLU A 301 -12.07 9.43 -16.08
N PHE A 302 -11.57 8.57 -15.19
CA PHE A 302 -12.33 7.83 -14.20
C PHE A 302 -11.85 8.18 -12.78
N ASN A 303 -11.51 7.16 -11.98
CA ASN A 303 -11.26 7.28 -10.55
C ASN A 303 -9.77 7.38 -10.17
N SER A 304 -8.82 7.40 -11.11
CA SER A 304 -7.37 7.46 -10.79
C SER A 304 -6.97 8.71 -10.01
N ALA A 305 -7.67 9.82 -10.22
CA ALA A 305 -7.43 11.07 -9.50
C ALA A 305 -8.14 11.12 -8.13
N ASN A 306 -9.06 10.18 -7.86
CA ASN A 306 -9.79 10.04 -6.60
C ASN A 306 -9.01 9.16 -5.61
N ARG A 307 -7.70 9.36 -5.54
CA ARG A 307 -6.71 8.52 -4.84
C ARG A 307 -5.58 9.37 -4.29
N TRP A 308 -4.79 8.76 -3.41
CA TRP A 308 -3.46 9.22 -3.03
C TRP A 308 -2.56 7.99 -2.90
N PHE A 309 -1.85 7.62 -3.96
CA PHE A 309 -1.15 6.32 -4.05
C PHE A 309 0.03 6.18 -3.09
N ASP A 310 0.51 7.28 -2.53
CA ASP A 310 1.49 7.28 -1.45
C ASP A 310 0.91 6.78 -0.12
N LYS A 311 -0.42 6.82 0.06
CA LYS A 311 -1.04 6.39 1.32
C LYS A 311 -0.98 4.88 1.43
N THR A 312 -0.51 4.39 2.59
CA THR A 312 -0.34 2.97 2.84
C THR A 312 -1.63 2.18 2.72
N MET A 313 -2.77 2.71 3.16
CA MET A 313 -4.06 2.04 3.00
C MET A 313 -5.11 2.97 2.41
N GLN A 314 -5.71 2.53 1.30
CA GLN A 314 -6.85 3.16 0.66
C GLN A 314 -7.98 2.12 0.55
N LEU A 315 -9.09 2.33 1.24
CA LEU A 315 -10.31 1.53 1.10
C LEU A 315 -11.18 2.18 0.03
N ILE A 316 -11.59 1.41 -0.98
CA ILE A 316 -12.29 1.92 -2.16
C ILE A 316 -13.70 1.34 -2.18
N ILE A 317 -14.70 2.21 -2.31
CA ILE A 317 -16.13 1.86 -2.33
C ILE A 317 -16.74 2.53 -3.56
N CYS A 318 -17.15 1.74 -4.54
CA CYS A 318 -17.82 2.22 -5.74
C CYS A 318 -19.34 2.14 -5.58
N ASN A 319 -20.05 3.11 -6.16
CA ASN A 319 -21.52 3.19 -6.07
C ASN A 319 -22.23 1.99 -6.71
N ASP A 320 -21.56 1.26 -7.62
CA ASP A 320 -22.12 0.08 -8.29
C ASP A 320 -22.08 -1.19 -7.43
N GLY A 321 -21.41 -1.14 -6.27
CA GLY A 321 -21.24 -2.26 -5.35
C GLY A 321 -19.86 -2.89 -5.34
N THR A 322 -18.99 -2.51 -6.29
CA THR A 322 -17.58 -2.89 -6.29
C THR A 322 -16.87 -2.23 -5.13
N TRP A 323 -16.06 -2.98 -4.40
CA TRP A 323 -15.24 -2.43 -3.33
C TRP A 323 -14.00 -3.27 -3.10
N GLY A 324 -13.03 -2.69 -2.41
CA GLY A 324 -11.75 -3.32 -2.17
C GLY A 324 -10.75 -2.38 -1.55
N LEU A 325 -9.48 -2.63 -1.81
CA LEU A 325 -8.39 -1.78 -1.32
C LEU A 325 -7.23 -1.69 -2.30
N CYS A 326 -6.48 -0.60 -2.17
CA CYS A 326 -5.15 -0.40 -2.74
C CYS A 326 -4.21 -0.07 -1.58
N TYR A 327 -3.04 -0.70 -1.53
CA TYR A 327 -2.07 -0.42 -0.47
C TYR A 327 -0.68 -0.15 -1.00
N GLU A 328 0.03 0.76 -0.33
CA GLU A 328 1.45 1.03 -0.61
C GLU A 328 2.30 -0.03 0.09
N HIS A 329 3.21 -0.64 -0.67
CA HIS A 329 3.79 -1.93 -0.29
C HIS A 329 5.00 -1.79 0.66
N SER A 330 5.66 -0.63 0.72
CA SER A 330 6.89 -0.46 1.50
C SER A 330 6.78 -0.74 3.02
N PRO A 331 5.63 -0.53 3.72
CA PRO A 331 5.52 -0.79 5.16
C PRO A 331 5.22 -2.26 5.48
N SER A 332 5.02 -3.07 4.43
CA SER A 332 4.77 -4.51 4.51
C SER A 332 5.98 -5.30 4.98
#